data_AF-A0A8J5T764-F1
#
_entry.id   AF-A0A8J5T764-F1
#
_cell.length_a   1.000
_cell.length_b   1.000
_cell.length_c   1.000
_cell.angle_alpha   90.00
_cell.angle_beta   90.00
_cell.angle_gamma   90.00
#
_symmetry.space_group_name_H-M   'P 1'
#
loop_
_entity.id
_entity.type
_entity.pdbx_description
1 polymer ?
#
loop_
_entity_poly.entity_id
_entity_poly.type
_entity_poly.pdbx_seq_one_letter_code
_entity_poly.pdbx_strand_id
1 'polypeptide(L)'
;MNTRWALLAALLLGAAEGGQITGRSPYWLSDSGGVTLTITGSGFSEDQFNQFDPTLGNRVILVNDHDAINCDVINYLSNTNKIVCNTR
;
A
#
# COMPACT_ATOMS: atom_id res chain seq x y z
N MET A 1 39.18 35.82 -20.01
CA MET A 1 38.89 34.53 -19.36
C MET A 1 37.98 34.82 -18.19
N ASN A 2 36.71 34.39 -18.19
CA ASN A 2 35.85 34.37 -17.01
C ASN A 2 34.65 33.47 -17.31
N THR A 3 34.84 32.17 -17.13
CA THR A 3 33.82 31.13 -17.32
C THR A 3 33.00 31.05 -16.04
N ARG A 4 31.80 31.67 -16.02
CA ARG A 4 30.85 31.49 -14.91
C ARG A 4 30.07 30.20 -15.18
N TRP A 5 30.47 29.13 -14.51
CA TRP A 5 29.76 27.86 -14.50
C TRP A 5 28.45 28.04 -13.72
N ALA A 6 27.33 28.14 -14.43
CA ALA A 6 26.02 28.09 -13.81
C ALA A 6 25.67 26.62 -13.54
N LEU A 7 25.81 26.19 -12.29
CA LEU A 7 25.32 24.89 -11.83
C LEU A 7 23.79 24.96 -11.75
N LEU A 8 23.12 24.41 -12.77
CA LEU A 8 21.68 24.13 -12.73
C LEU A 8 21.47 22.87 -11.88
N ALA A 9 21.20 23.05 -10.59
CA ALA A 9 20.66 21.98 -9.75
C ALA A 9 19.17 21.79 -10.09
N ALA A 10 18.86 20.80 -10.92
CA ALA A 10 17.49 20.39 -11.15
C ALA A 10 16.97 19.66 -9.90
N LEU A 11 16.13 20.34 -9.12
CA LEU A 11 15.40 19.72 -8.02
C LEU A 11 14.30 18.83 -8.63
N LEU A 12 14.58 17.53 -8.76
CA LEU A 12 13.56 16.54 -9.04
C LEU A 12 12.70 16.38 -7.78
N LEU A 13 11.68 17.22 -7.66
CA LEU A 13 10.59 17.03 -6.70
C LEU A 13 9.74 15.87 -7.20
N GLY A 14 10.20 14.64 -6.99
CA GLY A 14 9.35 13.47 -7.11
C GLY A 14 8.28 13.54 -6.02
N ALA A 15 7.05 13.88 -6.37
CA ALA A 15 5.93 13.62 -5.50
C ALA A 15 5.80 12.10 -5.42
N ALA A 16 6.16 11.52 -4.28
CA ALA A 16 5.75 10.15 -3.99
C ALA A 16 4.23 10.20 -3.82
N GLU A 17 3.50 9.92 -4.89
CA GLU A 17 2.06 9.73 -4.85
C GLU A 17 1.81 8.46 -4.02
N GLY A 18 1.67 8.64 -2.70
CA GLY A 18 1.32 7.54 -1.81
C GLY A 18 0.03 6.88 -2.28
N GLY A 19 -0.08 5.57 -2.08
CA GLY A 19 -1.22 4.79 -2.54
C GLY A 19 -2.56 5.40 -2.11
N GLN A 20 -3.51 5.46 -3.04
CA GLN A 20 -4.84 6.00 -2.83
C GLN A 20 -5.86 4.88 -2.75
N ILE A 21 -6.70 4.88 -1.72
CA ILE A 21 -7.81 3.93 -1.57
C ILE A 21 -9.07 4.56 -2.17
N THR A 22 -9.69 3.87 -3.12
CA THR A 22 -10.94 4.30 -3.77
C THR A 22 -12.16 3.50 -3.34
N GLY A 23 -11.97 2.34 -2.71
CA GLY A 23 -13.09 1.50 -2.28
C GLY A 23 -12.67 0.28 -1.48
N ARG A 24 -13.67 -0.38 -0.88
CA ARG A 24 -13.51 -1.62 -0.13
C ARG A 24 -14.76 -2.52 -0.22
N SER A 25 -14.56 -3.83 -0.19
CA SER A 25 -15.64 -4.82 -0.15
C SER A 25 -15.22 -6.08 0.62
N PRO A 26 -16.06 -6.62 1.52
CA PRO A 26 -17.35 -6.05 1.95
C PRO A 26 -17.16 -4.78 2.79
N TYR A 27 -18.23 -3.98 2.91
CA TYR A 27 -18.18 -2.76 3.72
C TYR A 27 -18.23 -3.06 5.23
N TRP A 28 -18.90 -4.14 5.60
CA TRP A 28 -19.03 -4.63 6.97
C TRP A 28 -18.16 -5.86 7.16
N LEU A 29 -17.45 -5.90 8.29
CA LEU A 29 -16.53 -6.97 8.65
C LEU A 29 -16.99 -7.59 9.97
N SER A 30 -16.54 -8.82 10.20
CA SER A 30 -16.71 -9.50 11.48
C SER A 30 -15.61 -9.04 12.44
N ASP A 31 -15.96 -8.71 13.68
CA ASP A 31 -15.00 -8.43 14.76
C ASP A 31 -14.15 -9.66 15.10
N SER A 32 -14.61 -10.86 14.73
CA SER A 32 -13.90 -12.13 14.93
C SER A 32 -13.00 -12.52 13.75
N GLY A 33 -12.79 -11.63 12.77
CA GLY A 33 -11.96 -11.92 11.59
C GLY A 33 -12.62 -12.91 10.61
N GLY A 34 -11.79 -13.58 9.80
CA GLY A 34 -12.22 -14.62 8.87
C GLY A 34 -12.92 -14.12 7.59
N VAL A 35 -12.79 -12.83 7.27
CA VAL A 35 -13.41 -12.22 6.09
C VAL A 35 -12.35 -11.92 5.04
N THR A 36 -12.66 -12.27 3.78
CA THR A 36 -11.85 -11.84 2.63
C THR A 36 -12.23 -10.41 2.25
N LEU A 37 -11.31 -9.47 2.46
CA LEU A 37 -11.44 -8.07 2.12
C LEU A 37 -10.75 -7.78 0.78
N THR A 38 -11.44 -7.06 -0.10
CA THR A 38 -10.88 -6.45 -1.30
C THR A 38 -10.84 -4.94 -1.12
N ILE A 39 -9.65 -4.35 -1.22
CA ILE A 39 -9.41 -2.91 -1.20
C ILE A 39 -9.07 -2.49 -2.64
N THR A 40 -9.78 -1.52 -3.20
CA THR A 40 -9.50 -0.98 -4.54
C THR A 40 -8.82 0.38 -4.42
N GLY A 41 -7.92 0.68 -5.35
CA GLY A 41 -7.13 1.90 -5.30
C GLY A 41 -6.12 2.04 -6.44
N SER A 42 -5.08 2.82 -6.18
CA SER A 42 -3.91 3.00 -7.05
C SER A 42 -2.66 3.24 -6.21
N GLY A 43 -1.48 3.03 -6.78
CA GLY A 43 -0.20 3.27 -6.10
C GLY A 43 0.10 2.27 -4.98
N PHE A 44 -0.54 1.10 -5.00
CA PHE A 44 -0.11 -0.03 -4.16
C PHE A 44 1.20 -0.61 -4.67
N SER A 45 1.97 -1.24 -3.79
CA SER A 45 3.25 -1.87 -4.16
C SER A 45 3.04 -2.83 -5.34
N GLU A 46 3.97 -2.87 -6.29
CA GLU A 46 4.01 -3.91 -7.33
C GLU A 46 4.42 -5.26 -6.72
N ASP A 47 5.45 -5.22 -5.87
CA ASP A 47 5.93 -6.38 -5.13
C ASP A 47 5.03 -6.59 -3.91
N GLN A 48 4.11 -7.56 -3.99
CA GLN A 48 3.19 -7.87 -2.88
C GLN A 48 3.92 -8.54 -1.71
N PHE A 49 5.05 -9.20 -1.99
CA PHE A 49 5.76 -10.04 -1.04
C PHE A 49 7.24 -10.08 -1.40
N ASN A 50 8.05 -9.55 -0.50
CA ASN A 50 9.48 -9.71 -0.59
C ASN A 50 9.96 -10.77 0.41
N GLN A 51 10.57 -11.84 -0.10
CA GLN A 51 11.09 -12.94 0.73
C GLN A 51 12.30 -12.55 1.59
N PHE A 52 12.96 -11.42 1.29
CA PHE A 52 14.15 -10.95 2.00
C PHE A 52 13.85 -9.84 3.01
N ASP A 53 12.73 -9.13 2.83
CA ASP A 53 12.30 -8.07 3.73
C ASP A 53 10.77 -8.10 3.91
N PRO A 54 10.26 -8.58 5.06
CA PRO A 54 8.82 -8.66 5.32
C PRO A 54 8.16 -7.29 5.51
N THR A 55 8.94 -6.20 5.53
CA THR A 55 8.44 -4.82 5.55
C THR A 55 8.21 -4.24 4.15
N LEU A 56 8.74 -4.89 3.12
CA LEU A 56 8.51 -4.52 1.73
C LEU A 56 7.22 -5.16 1.20
N GLY A 57 6.40 -4.33 0.57
CA GLY A 57 5.14 -4.73 -0.04
C GLY A 57 3.92 -4.08 0.61
N ASN A 58 2.75 -4.68 0.37
CA ASN A 58 1.50 -4.16 0.89
C ASN A 58 1.23 -4.76 2.28
N ARG A 59 1.13 -3.89 3.30
CA ARG A 59 0.69 -4.26 4.65
C ARG A 59 -0.66 -3.63 4.93
N VAL A 60 -1.62 -4.45 5.35
CA VAL A 60 -2.99 -3.98 5.63
C VAL A 60 -3.32 -4.23 7.10
N ILE A 61 -3.63 -3.14 7.82
CA ILE A 61 -4.11 -3.17 9.19
C ILE A 61 -5.39 -2.35 9.23
N LEU A 62 -6.46 -2.95 9.73
CA LEU A 62 -7.72 -2.26 10.00
C LEU A 62 -7.68 -1.79 11.44
N VAL A 63 -7.85 -0.49 11.65
CA VAL A 63 -7.76 0.13 12.98
C VAL A 63 -9.05 0.86 13.31
N ASN A 64 -9.49 0.73 14.57
CA ASN A 64 -10.51 1.57 15.18
C ASN A 64 -10.01 2.05 16.56
N ASP A 65 -10.87 2.66 17.37
CA ASP A 65 -10.50 3.21 18.69
C ASP A 65 -10.13 2.14 19.74
N HIS A 66 -10.46 0.87 19.48
CA HIS A 66 -10.34 -0.23 20.44
C HIS A 66 -9.40 -1.35 19.96
N ASP A 67 -9.35 -1.59 18.65
CA ASP A 67 -8.79 -2.79 18.04
C ASP A 67 -7.97 -2.48 16.79
N ALA A 68 -7.00 -3.35 16.55
CA ALA A 68 -6.22 -3.40 15.33
C ALA A 68 -6.24 -4.83 14.78
N ILE A 69 -6.87 -5.02 13.63
CA ILE A 69 -7.02 -6.31 12.95
C ILE A 69 -6.04 -6.37 11.79
N ASN A 70 -5.11 -7.32 11.84
CA ASN A 70 -4.21 -7.57 10.72
C ASN A 70 -4.96 -8.29 9.60
N CYS A 71 -4.59 -7.97 8.35
CA CYS A 71 -5.11 -8.64 7.17
C CYS A 71 -3.95 -9.29 6.40
N ASP A 72 -4.00 -10.62 6.22
CA ASP A 72 -2.97 -11.33 5.47
C ASP A 72 -3.20 -11.14 3.97
N VAL A 73 -2.29 -10.45 3.30
CA VAL A 73 -2.38 -10.19 1.86
C VAL A 73 -2.25 -11.48 1.07
N ILE A 74 -3.16 -11.65 0.11
CA ILE A 74 -3.16 -12.75 -0.85
C ILE A 74 -2.44 -12.25 -2.11
N ASN A 75 -1.15 -12.55 -2.20
CA ASN A 75 -0.25 -12.00 -3.21
C ASN A 75 -0.75 -12.18 -4.66
N TYR A 76 -1.19 -13.39 -5.02
CA TYR A 76 -1.62 -13.70 -6.39
C TYR A 76 -2.97 -13.08 -6.77
N LEU A 77 -3.71 -12.53 -5.81
CA LEU A 77 -4.96 -11.80 -6.04
C LEU A 77 -4.78 -10.28 -5.93
N SER A 78 -3.59 -9.81 -5.55
CA SER A 78 -3.29 -8.41 -5.32
C SER A 78 -2.40 -7.84 -6.43
N ASN A 79 -2.53 -6.54 -6.70
CA ASN A 79 -1.75 -5.80 -7.67
C ASN A 79 -1.75 -4.31 -7.33
N THR A 80 -1.17 -3.48 -8.19
CA THR A 80 -1.03 -2.03 -8.00
C THR A 80 -2.34 -1.25 -7.87
N ASN A 81 -3.48 -1.88 -8.19
CA ASN A 81 -4.82 -1.28 -8.15
C ASN A 81 -5.81 -1.98 -7.22
N LYS A 82 -5.46 -3.15 -6.67
CA LYS A 82 -6.28 -3.82 -5.65
C LYS A 82 -5.44 -4.66 -4.69
N ILE A 83 -5.83 -4.68 -3.44
CA ILE A 83 -5.29 -5.59 -2.44
C ILE A 83 -6.42 -6.53 -2.00
N VAL A 84 -6.17 -7.83 -2.05
CA VAL A 84 -7.09 -8.84 -1.51
C VAL A 84 -6.40 -9.48 -0.31
N CYS A 85 -7.07 -9.52 0.83
CA CYS A 85 -6.49 -10.02 2.08
C CYS A 85 -7.54 -10.71 2.96
N ASN A 86 -7.10 -11.55 3.89
CA ASN A 86 -7.98 -12.21 4.87
C ASN A 86 -7.75 -11.61 6.26
N THR A 87 -8.83 -11.20 6.95
CA THR A 87 -8.74 -10.73 8.34
C THR A 87 -8.52 -11.89 9.31
N ARG A 88 -7.72 -11.66 10.35
CA ARG A 88 -7.38 -12.62 11.42
C ARG A 88 -8.07 -12.27 12.73
#